data_AF-A0A1Z8SPP6-F1
#
_entry.id   AF-A0A1Z8SPP6-F1
#
_cell.length_a   1.000
_cell.length_b   1.000
_cell.length_c   1.000
_cell.angle_alpha   90.00
_cell.angle_beta   90.00
_cell.angle_gamma   90.00
#
_symmetry.space_group_name_H-M   'P 1'
#
loop_
_entity.id
_entity.type
_entity.pdbx_description
1 polymer ?
#
loop_
_entity_poly.entity_id
_entity_poly.type
_entity_poly.pdbx_seq_one_letter_code
_entity_poly.pdbx_strand_id
1 'polypeptide(L)' 'MNEKSNLDKFPPLSKELIEEINKLFPELSADLKWSEKEVWFRSGQRSIVRFLNSHYLKQQDNIMEK' A
#
# COMPACT_ATOMS: atom_id res chain seq x y z
N MET A 1 -19.70 27.03 2.22
CA MET A 1 -18.57 26.26 2.78
C MET A 1 -18.98 24.80 2.83
N ASN A 2 -18.70 24.01 1.78
CA ASN A 2 -18.96 22.58 1.75
C ASN A 2 -17.70 21.87 1.22
N GLU A 3 -16.70 21.72 2.09
CA GLU A 3 -15.44 21.03 1.80
C GLU A 3 -15.24 19.82 2.74
N LYS A 4 -16.31 19.18 3.18
CA LYS A 4 -16.25 18.02 4.09
C LYS A 4 -16.91 16.76 3.51
N SER A 5 -16.65 16.41 2.26
CA SER A 5 -17.24 15.19 1.65
C SER A 5 -16.30 14.32 0.81
N ASN A 6 -14.97 14.44 0.96
CA ASN A 6 -14.04 13.57 0.19
C ASN A 6 -12.80 13.07 0.94
N LEU A 7 -12.68 13.29 2.25
CA LEU A 7 -11.49 12.85 3.02
C LEU A 7 -11.43 11.33 3.30
N ASP A 8 -12.52 10.59 3.10
CA ASP A 8 -12.59 9.17 3.50
C ASP A 8 -12.51 8.14 2.37
N LYS A 9 -12.42 8.56 1.10
CA LYS A 9 -12.31 7.62 -0.03
C LYS A 9 -10.97 7.76 -0.72
N PHE A 10 -10.07 6.83 -0.39
CA PHE A 10 -8.81 6.67 -1.12
C PHE A 10 -9.10 6.47 -2.62
N PRO A 11 -8.32 7.08 -3.54
CA PRO A 11 -8.54 6.95 -4.98
C PRO A 11 -8.60 5.50 -5.44
N PRO A 12 -9.40 5.17 -6.48
CA PRO A 12 -9.48 3.81 -7.00
C PRO A 12 -8.09 3.32 -7.44
N LEU A 13 -7.70 2.16 -6.95
CA LEU A 13 -6.44 1.50 -7.25
C LEU A 13 -6.67 0.40 -8.28
N SER A 14 -5.93 0.45 -9.39
CA SER A 14 -5.98 -0.63 -10.38
C SER A 14 -5.17 -1.84 -9.91
N LYS A 15 -5.58 -3.03 -10.37
CA LYS A 15 -4.89 -4.28 -10.07
C LYS A 15 -3.45 -4.24 -10.58
N GLU A 16 -3.26 -3.78 -11.82
CA GLU A 16 -1.96 -3.72 -12.47
C GLU A 16 -0.99 -2.82 -11.70
N LEU A 17 -1.46 -1.67 -11.20
CA LEU A 17 -0.64 -0.77 -10.40
C LEU A 17 -0.17 -1.44 -9.10
N ILE A 18 -1.10 -2.10 -8.40
CA ILE A 18 -0.79 -2.76 -7.13
C ILE A 18 0.16 -3.94 -7.34
N GLU A 19 -0.01 -4.71 -8.41
CA GLU A 19 0.89 -5.81 -8.76
C GLU A 19 2.31 -5.30 -9.06
N GLU A 20 2.46 -4.24 -9.86
CA GLU A 20 3.78 -3.68 -10.17
C GLU A 20 4.46 -3.08 -8.93
N ILE A 21 3.72 -2.37 -8.07
CA ILE A 21 4.28 -1.83 -6.82
C ILE A 21 4.75 -2.97 -5.89
N ASN A 22 4.00 -4.07 -5.78
CA ASN A 22 4.42 -5.21 -4.96
C ASN A 22 5.67 -5.92 -5.53
N LYS A 23 5.85 -5.95 -6.86
CA LYS A 23 7.09 -6.46 -7.49
C LYS A 23 8.29 -5.56 -7.20
N LEU A 24 8.10 -4.24 -7.27
CA LEU A 24 9.16 -3.25 -7.01
C LEU A 24 9.59 -3.23 -5.53
N PHE A 25 8.65 -3.42 -4.60
CA PHE A 25 8.89 -3.38 -3.17
C PHE A 25 8.33 -4.64 -2.48
N PRO A 26 9.00 -5.80 -2.68
CA PRO A 26 8.49 -7.08 -2.20
C PRO A 26 8.47 -7.17 -0.67
N GLU A 27 7.57 -7.99 -0.15
CA GLU A 27 7.50 -8.34 1.27
C GLU A 27 8.64 -9.32 1.61
N LEU A 28 9.70 -8.82 2.24
CA LEU A 28 10.88 -9.59 2.59
C LEU A 28 11.36 -9.26 4.00
N SER A 29 11.95 -10.25 4.66
CA SER A 29 12.71 -10.04 5.89
C SER A 29 14.02 -9.31 5.61
N ALA A 30 14.54 -8.61 6.61
CA ALA A 30 15.84 -7.96 6.50
C ALA A 30 16.94 -8.99 6.24
N ASP A 31 17.82 -8.68 5.27
CA ASP A 31 19.05 -9.45 5.05
C ASP A 31 20.08 -9.07 6.12
N LEU A 32 20.84 -10.04 6.62
CA LEU A 32 21.92 -9.83 7.60
C LEU A 32 23.02 -8.88 7.09
N LYS A 33 23.13 -8.71 5.77
CA LYS A 33 24.09 -7.81 5.12
C LYS A 33 23.61 -6.35 5.09
N TRP A 34 22.34 -6.08 5.36
CA TRP A 34 21.82 -4.71 5.33
C TRP A 34 22.30 -3.94 6.55
N SER A 35 22.68 -2.69 6.32
CA SER A 35 22.87 -1.73 7.41
C SER A 35 21.55 -1.38 8.07
N GLU A 36 21.59 -0.92 9.32
CA GLU A 36 20.40 -0.45 10.05
C GLU A 36 19.61 0.59 9.25
N LYS A 37 20.30 1.56 8.62
CA LYS A 37 19.65 2.60 7.80
C LYS A 37 18.89 2.02 6.60
N GLU A 38 19.46 1.01 5.94
CA GLU A 38 18.79 0.32 4.83
C GLU A 38 17.57 -0.47 5.31
N VAL A 39 17.65 -1.11 6.47
CA VAL A 39 16.52 -1.81 7.10
C VAL A 39 15.37 -0.83 7.34
N TRP A 40 15.64 0.34 7.95
CA TRP A 40 14.63 1.38 8.18
C TRP A 40 14.03 1.91 6.88
N PHE A 41 14.86 2.22 5.89
CA PHE A 41 14.41 2.75 4.60
C PHE A 41 13.48 1.76 3.87
N ARG A 42 13.89 0.49 3.77
CA ARG A 42 13.11 -0.57 3.11
C ARG A 42 11.83 -0.91 3.87
N SER A 43 11.90 -0.92 5.20
CA SER A 43 10.72 -1.11 6.06
C SER A 43 9.69 0.01 5.86
N GLY A 44 10.16 1.26 5.71
CA GLY A 44 9.33 2.41 5.38
C GLY A 44 8.62 2.25 4.03
N GLN A 45 9.37 1.88 2.98
CA GLN A 45 8.78 1.57 1.67
C GLN A 45 7.69 0.49 1.78
N ARG A 46 7.97 -0.60 2.50
CA ARG A 46 6.99 -1.68 2.66
C ARG A 46 5.76 -1.27 3.47
N SER A 47 5.90 -0.39 4.45
CA SER A 47 4.77 0.15 5.21
C SER A 47 3.76 0.85 4.28
N ILE A 48 4.25 1.66 3.33
CA ILE A 48 3.40 2.32 2.33
C ILE A 48 2.71 1.29 1.42
N VAL A 49 3.43 0.27 0.95
CA VAL A 49 2.81 -0.76 0.08
C VAL A 49 1.73 -1.55 0.83
N ARG A 50 1.95 -1.89 2.10
CA ARG A 50 0.91 -2.52 2.95
C ARG A 50 -0.33 -1.63 3.09
N PHE A 51 -0.15 -0.33 3.25
CA PHE A 51 -1.25 0.64 3.28
C PHE A 51 -2.05 0.64 1.97
N LEU A 52 -1.37 0.70 0.81
CA LEU A 52 -2.02 0.64 -0.50
C LEU A 52 -2.76 -0.68 -0.72
N ASN A 53 -2.14 -1.81 -0.36
CA ASN A 53 -2.79 -3.12 -0.43
C ASN A 53 -4.06 -3.18 0.43
N SER A 54 -4.04 -2.62 1.65
CA SER A 54 -5.22 -2.55 2.51
C SER A 54 -6.35 -1.74 1.88
N HIS A 55 -6.04 -0.60 1.27
CA HIS A 55 -7.05 0.21 0.57
C HIS A 55 -7.60 -0.48 -0.67
N TYR A 56 -6.74 -1.15 -1.45
CA TYR A 56 -7.17 -1.94 -2.59
C TYR A 56 -8.13 -3.06 -2.19
N LEU A 57 -7.81 -3.82 -1.13
CA LEU A 57 -8.69 -4.87 -0.60
C LEU A 57 -10.04 -4.30 -0.15
N LYS A 58 -10.04 -3.20 0.62
CA LYS A 58 -11.28 -2.51 1.02
C LYS A 58 -12.12 -2.06 -0.19
N GLN A 59 -11.48 -1.66 -1.28
CA GLN A 59 -12.20 -1.29 -2.51
C GLN A 59 -12.85 -2.52 -3.17
N GLN A 60 -12.23 -3.70 -3.11
CA GLN A 60 -12.81 -4.94 -3.63
C GLN A 60 -13.95 -5.46 -2.73
N ASP A 61 -13.80 -5.40 -1.41
CA ASP A 61 -14.82 -5.87 -0.47
C ASP A 61 -16.11 -5.05 -0.58
N ASN A 62 -16.00 -3.72 -0.72
CA ASN A 62 -17.14 -2.83 -0.96
C ASN A 62 -17.87 -3.07 -2.30
N ILE A 63 -17.23 -3.78 -3.25
CA ILE A 63 -17.86 -4.16 -4.52
C ILE A 63 -18.64 -5.48 -4.36
N MET A 64 -18.28 -6.34 -3.41
CA MET A 64 -18.92 -7.65 -3.20
C MET A 64 -20.14 -7.61 -2.26
N GLU A 65 -20.34 -6.53 -1.51
CA GLU A 65 -21.51 -6.33 -0.63
C GLU A 65 -22.71 -5.64 -1.33
N LYS A 66 -22.65 -5.45 -2.66
CA LYS A 66 -23.75 -4.93 -3.48
C LYS A 66 -24.28 -5.99 -4.44
#